data_AF-F8PUK8-F1
#
_entry.id   AF-F8PUK8-F1
#
_cell.length_a   1.000
_cell.length_b   1.000
_cell.length_c   1.000
_cell.angle_alpha   90.00
_cell.angle_beta   90.00
_cell.angle_gamma   90.00
#
_symmetry.space_group_name_H-M   'P 1'
#
loop_
_entity.id
_entity.type
_entity.pdbx_description
1 polymer ?
#
loop_
_entity_poly.entity_id
_entity_poly.type
_entity_poly.pdbx_seq_one_letter_code
_entity_poly.pdbx_strand_id
1 'polypeptide(L)'
;MLKYSGDARFWSTYPATHKEYRPLANPPPPNSPYHKYGGLIARLELADALVCFTYSIWSRDYSRRSCFRETWATIEAFLGWCKHKWMAEDTIGDREKALLGLIWMIEGFIHGRKFQYAAKLTIDPEMDRVWSKMRAEMATLAKEVEISPSTVTPGQLPLGSQPTPPMLPSPASIAPSNSANSTPINNRASGTPSTASNTGNPSVPPRPVYTGPLALPAHLLPQLPNCADGSPPTPEMVAAAAKATTTFGPVFTFGLKEQSGGIVAAAYCMEQCQRVLNLPTMARHYPATFARMMGTSLAAHEEHEPDIEDEEGELFWPGQCITGEGIGWVCLMGKAMIKEFGRDIGYRGLEGVVPKPKPEEQGAEAEDKPAESAAGTPAITVPQVPGPIPAPALVQR
;
A
#
# COMPACT_ATOMS: atom_id res chain seq x y z
N MET A 1 -25.04 -2.00 -13.00
CA MET A 1 -25.39 -1.91 -14.44
C MET A 1 -24.21 -1.46 -15.28
N LEU A 2 -23.61 -0.29 -14.98
CA LEU A 2 -22.47 0.26 -15.70
C LEU A 2 -21.29 -0.70 -15.90
N LYS A 3 -20.87 -1.45 -14.86
CA LYS A 3 -19.80 -2.47 -14.99
C LYS A 3 -20.06 -3.48 -16.12
N TYR A 4 -21.27 -4.05 -16.14
CA TYR A 4 -21.66 -5.00 -17.19
C TYR A 4 -21.72 -4.34 -18.57
N SER A 5 -22.32 -3.15 -18.64
CA SER A 5 -22.41 -2.39 -19.89
C SER A 5 -21.03 -2.07 -20.46
N GLY A 6 -20.12 -1.61 -19.63
CA GLY A 6 -18.75 -1.27 -20.03
C GLY A 6 -18.01 -2.49 -20.57
N ASP A 7 -18.10 -3.64 -19.89
CA ASP A 7 -17.51 -4.88 -20.39
C ASP A 7 -18.14 -5.29 -21.73
N ALA A 8 -19.47 -5.40 -21.79
CA ALA A 8 -20.17 -5.83 -23.00
C ALA A 8 -19.85 -4.93 -24.21
N ARG A 9 -19.84 -3.61 -24.00
CA ARG A 9 -19.53 -2.63 -25.04
C ARG A 9 -18.07 -2.73 -25.48
N PHE A 10 -17.14 -2.88 -24.54
CA PHE A 10 -15.71 -3.04 -24.85
C PHE A 10 -15.46 -4.27 -25.73
N TRP A 11 -16.07 -5.41 -25.42
CA TRP A 11 -15.92 -6.61 -26.25
C TRP A 11 -16.56 -6.45 -27.65
N SER A 12 -17.59 -5.62 -27.76
CA SER A 12 -18.26 -5.35 -29.04
C SER A 12 -17.50 -4.40 -29.97
N THR A 13 -16.44 -3.74 -29.49
CA THR A 13 -15.64 -2.81 -30.30
C THR A 13 -14.49 -3.49 -31.02
N TYR A 14 -14.21 -4.75 -30.71
CA TYR A 14 -13.23 -5.51 -31.46
C TYR A 14 -13.68 -5.77 -32.91
N PRO A 15 -12.75 -5.96 -33.86
CA PRO A 15 -13.10 -6.47 -35.19
C PRO A 15 -13.81 -7.82 -35.08
N ALA A 16 -14.77 -8.09 -35.97
CA ALA A 16 -15.52 -9.35 -35.97
C ALA A 16 -14.64 -10.61 -36.11
N THR A 17 -13.42 -10.46 -36.63
CA THR A 17 -12.41 -11.52 -36.74
C THR A 17 -11.63 -11.77 -35.46
N HIS A 18 -11.74 -10.90 -34.46
CA HIS A 18 -11.03 -11.03 -33.19
C HIS A 18 -11.69 -12.08 -32.29
N LYS A 19 -10.89 -12.96 -31.66
CA LYS A 19 -11.39 -14.07 -30.81
C LYS A 19 -12.27 -13.61 -29.64
N GLU A 20 -12.04 -12.38 -29.16
CA GLU A 20 -12.74 -11.80 -28.01
C GLU A 20 -13.92 -10.91 -28.43
N TYR A 21 -14.20 -10.79 -29.73
CA TYR A 21 -15.35 -10.06 -30.22
C TYR A 21 -16.64 -10.68 -29.68
N ARG A 22 -17.49 -9.85 -29.09
CA ARG A 22 -18.84 -10.23 -28.62
C ARG A 22 -19.82 -9.17 -29.10
N PRO A 23 -20.70 -9.46 -30.08
CA PRO A 23 -21.65 -8.47 -30.58
C PRO A 23 -22.69 -8.12 -29.51
N LEU A 24 -23.14 -6.86 -29.51
CA LEU A 24 -24.30 -6.45 -28.72
C LEU A 24 -25.58 -6.97 -29.38
N ALA A 25 -26.56 -7.39 -28.57
CA ALA A 25 -27.87 -7.81 -29.07
C ALA A 25 -28.57 -6.69 -29.86
N ASN A 26 -28.47 -5.46 -29.35
CA ASN A 26 -28.99 -4.24 -30.00
C ASN A 26 -27.84 -3.24 -30.17
N PRO A 27 -27.07 -3.32 -31.27
CA PRO A 27 -25.92 -2.43 -31.46
C PRO A 27 -26.37 -0.98 -31.69
N PRO A 28 -25.58 0.01 -31.21
CA PRO A 28 -25.90 1.42 -31.43
C PRO A 28 -25.83 1.76 -32.94
N PRO A 29 -26.68 2.67 -33.45
CA PRO A 29 -26.66 3.07 -34.85
C PRO A 29 -25.28 3.58 -35.30
N PRO A 30 -24.81 3.33 -36.54
CA PRO A 30 -23.46 3.67 -36.99
C PRO A 30 -23.06 5.15 -36.82
N ASN A 31 -24.04 6.05 -36.96
CA ASN A 31 -23.79 7.49 -36.83
C ASN A 31 -23.84 8.01 -35.40
N SER A 32 -24.26 7.18 -34.43
CA SER A 32 -24.37 7.57 -33.03
C SER A 32 -23.00 7.68 -32.35
N PRO A 33 -22.85 8.53 -31.32
CA PRO A 33 -21.61 8.63 -30.57
C PRO A 33 -21.19 7.29 -29.92
N TYR A 34 -22.18 6.49 -29.50
CA TYR A 34 -21.95 5.15 -28.93
C TYR A 34 -21.38 4.12 -29.90
N HIS A 35 -21.55 4.34 -31.21
CA HIS A 35 -20.87 3.54 -32.22
C HIS A 35 -19.47 4.10 -32.51
N LYS A 36 -19.37 5.42 -32.75
CA LYS A 36 -18.11 6.09 -33.11
C LYS A 36 -17.05 6.04 -32.01
N TYR A 37 -17.45 6.19 -30.76
CA TYR A 37 -16.59 6.24 -29.58
C TYR A 37 -16.83 5.05 -28.64
N GLY A 38 -17.28 3.91 -29.17
CA GLY A 38 -17.74 2.78 -28.37
C GLY A 38 -16.72 2.29 -27.34
N GLY A 39 -15.43 2.17 -27.71
CA GLY A 39 -14.36 1.73 -26.82
C GLY A 39 -14.09 2.73 -25.69
N LEU A 40 -14.07 4.02 -26.01
CA LEU A 40 -13.87 5.09 -25.03
C LEU A 40 -15.05 5.21 -24.06
N ILE A 41 -16.28 5.14 -24.57
CA ILE A 41 -17.49 5.13 -23.75
C ILE A 41 -17.51 3.90 -22.84
N ALA A 42 -17.10 2.73 -23.34
CA ALA A 42 -16.98 1.53 -22.52
C ALA A 42 -16.00 1.73 -21.35
N ARG A 43 -14.83 2.34 -21.60
CA ARG A 43 -13.85 2.69 -20.57
C ARG A 43 -14.42 3.69 -19.55
N LEU A 44 -15.23 4.66 -19.99
CA LEU A 44 -15.94 5.58 -19.09
C LEU A 44 -17.01 4.90 -18.25
N GLU A 45 -17.82 4.00 -18.82
CA GLU A 45 -18.82 3.23 -18.08
C GLU A 45 -18.14 2.41 -16.95
N LEU A 46 -16.95 1.84 -17.21
CA LEU A 46 -16.15 1.15 -16.19
C LEU A 46 -15.63 2.10 -15.11
N ALA A 47 -15.14 3.29 -15.48
CA ALA A 47 -14.67 4.30 -14.53
C ALA A 47 -15.82 4.85 -13.67
N ASP A 48 -16.99 5.10 -14.26
CA ASP A 48 -18.19 5.56 -13.56
C ASP A 48 -18.70 4.49 -12.59
N ALA A 49 -18.75 3.22 -13.03
CA ALA A 49 -19.05 2.10 -12.15
C ALA A 49 -18.09 2.02 -10.96
N LEU A 50 -16.79 2.25 -11.19
CA LEU A 50 -15.77 2.22 -10.14
C LEU A 50 -15.98 3.34 -9.13
N VAL A 51 -16.25 4.56 -9.60
CA VAL A 51 -16.59 5.72 -8.75
C VAL A 51 -17.82 5.41 -7.91
N CYS A 52 -18.91 4.92 -8.52
CA CYS A 52 -20.14 4.57 -7.79
C CYS A 52 -19.92 3.46 -6.75
N PHE A 53 -19.16 2.40 -7.08
CA PHE A 53 -18.87 1.35 -6.10
C PHE A 53 -18.03 1.87 -4.95
N THR A 54 -16.97 2.63 -5.25
CA THR A 54 -16.11 3.23 -4.24
C THR A 54 -16.91 4.13 -3.31
N TYR A 55 -17.74 5.01 -3.87
CA TYR A 55 -18.63 5.88 -3.11
C TYR A 55 -19.59 5.07 -2.23
N SER A 56 -20.25 4.05 -2.77
CA SER A 56 -21.20 3.22 -2.00
C SER A 56 -20.55 2.49 -0.81
N ILE A 57 -19.32 1.99 -0.97
CA ILE A 57 -18.57 1.36 0.12
C ILE A 57 -18.16 2.43 1.14
N TRP A 58 -17.67 3.58 0.66
CA TRP A 58 -17.29 4.70 1.50
C TRP A 58 -18.45 5.24 2.32
N SER A 59 -19.62 5.55 1.75
CA SER A 59 -20.78 6.08 2.48
C SER A 59 -21.20 5.16 3.62
N ARG A 60 -21.18 3.85 3.39
CA ARG A 60 -21.48 2.84 4.40
C ARG A 60 -20.42 2.79 5.52
N ASP A 61 -19.15 2.91 5.17
CA ASP A 61 -18.04 2.89 6.14
C ASP A 61 -17.95 4.21 6.93
N TYR A 62 -18.20 5.34 6.26
CA TYR A 62 -18.19 6.70 6.79
C TYR A 62 -19.29 6.90 7.83
N SER A 63 -20.55 6.53 7.51
CA SER A 63 -21.68 6.59 8.44
C SER A 63 -21.44 5.78 9.73
N ARG A 64 -20.66 4.70 9.64
CA ARG A 64 -20.31 3.83 10.78
C ARG A 64 -18.99 4.20 11.45
N ARG A 65 -18.26 5.20 10.96
CA ARG A 65 -16.90 5.57 11.41
C ARG A 65 -15.99 4.35 11.51
N SER A 66 -16.02 3.51 10.48
CA SER A 66 -15.33 2.22 10.45
C SER A 66 -14.64 1.99 9.10
N CYS A 67 -13.84 0.94 9.02
CA CYS A 67 -13.26 0.47 7.77
C CYS A 67 -13.31 -1.06 7.72
N PHE A 68 -14.14 -1.62 6.84
CA PHE A 68 -14.26 -3.07 6.67
C PHE A 68 -13.36 -3.56 5.54
N ARG A 69 -12.17 -4.05 5.88
CA ARG A 69 -11.12 -4.43 4.91
C ARG A 69 -11.60 -5.44 3.88
N GLU A 70 -12.44 -6.38 4.29
CA GLU A 70 -13.01 -7.43 3.44
C GLU A 70 -13.91 -6.84 2.36
N THR A 71 -14.68 -5.79 2.68
CA THR A 71 -15.50 -5.14 1.66
C THR A 71 -14.62 -4.42 0.65
N TRP A 72 -13.61 -3.68 1.12
CA TRP A 72 -12.68 -3.01 0.22
C TRP A 72 -11.86 -3.99 -0.62
N ALA A 73 -11.60 -5.22 -0.15
CA ALA A 73 -10.92 -6.24 -0.95
C ALA A 73 -11.76 -6.65 -2.18
N THR A 74 -13.10 -6.57 -2.11
CA THR A 74 -13.98 -6.96 -3.23
C THR A 74 -13.84 -6.06 -4.46
N ILE A 75 -13.35 -4.82 -4.29
CA ILE A 75 -13.18 -3.86 -5.40
C ILE A 75 -11.80 -3.94 -6.06
N GLU A 76 -10.81 -4.59 -5.45
CA GLU A 76 -9.42 -4.62 -5.92
C GLU A 76 -9.27 -5.27 -7.30
N ALA A 77 -9.95 -6.40 -7.53
CA ALA A 77 -9.96 -7.04 -8.84
C ALA A 77 -10.56 -6.12 -9.92
N PHE A 78 -11.59 -5.34 -9.55
CA PHE A 78 -12.23 -4.40 -10.47
C PHE A 78 -11.35 -3.16 -10.73
N LEU A 79 -10.64 -2.66 -9.72
CA LEU A 79 -9.61 -1.63 -9.87
C LEU A 79 -8.51 -2.07 -10.82
N GLY A 80 -7.95 -3.26 -10.62
CA GLY A 80 -6.95 -3.85 -11.50
C GLY A 80 -7.43 -3.95 -12.94
N TRP A 81 -8.67 -4.40 -13.14
CA TRP A 81 -9.31 -4.45 -14.45
C TRP A 81 -9.44 -3.07 -15.10
N CYS A 82 -9.99 -2.08 -14.39
CA CYS A 82 -10.12 -0.72 -14.89
C CYS A 82 -8.75 -0.15 -15.29
N LYS A 83 -7.74 -0.24 -14.41
CA LYS A 83 -6.38 0.22 -14.74
C LYS A 83 -5.85 -0.45 -16.00
N HIS A 84 -5.97 -1.77 -16.12
CA HIS A 84 -5.48 -2.49 -17.29
C HIS A 84 -6.15 -2.00 -18.59
N LYS A 85 -7.47 -1.80 -18.58
CA LYS A 85 -8.21 -1.27 -19.74
C LYS A 85 -7.79 0.15 -20.10
N TRP A 86 -7.49 0.97 -19.11
CA TRP A 86 -7.03 2.34 -19.32
C TRP A 86 -5.53 2.44 -19.64
N MET A 87 -4.72 1.39 -19.46
CA MET A 87 -3.29 1.37 -19.84
C MET A 87 -3.03 0.73 -21.20
N ALA A 88 -3.93 -0.13 -21.68
CA ALA A 88 -3.69 -0.98 -22.85
C ALA A 88 -3.72 -0.24 -24.20
N GLU A 89 -4.17 1.02 -24.26
CA GLU A 89 -4.22 1.78 -25.51
C GLU A 89 -3.06 2.78 -25.59
N ASP A 90 -2.26 2.71 -26.66
CA ASP A 90 -1.07 3.56 -26.85
C ASP A 90 -1.41 5.01 -27.27
N THR A 91 -2.70 5.33 -27.50
CA THR A 91 -3.16 6.61 -28.05
C THR A 91 -4.00 7.44 -27.07
N ILE A 92 -3.58 7.48 -25.80
CA ILE A 92 -4.34 8.17 -24.74
C ILE A 92 -3.92 9.64 -24.72
N GLY A 93 -4.85 10.53 -25.08
CA GLY A 93 -4.67 11.98 -24.90
C GLY A 93 -4.58 12.35 -23.41
N ASP A 94 -4.01 13.50 -23.08
CA ASP A 94 -3.76 13.90 -21.68
C ASP A 94 -5.02 13.93 -20.81
N ARG A 95 -6.17 14.22 -21.42
CA ARG A 95 -7.49 14.16 -20.76
C ARG A 95 -7.84 12.74 -20.31
N GLU A 96 -7.68 11.74 -21.18
CA GLU A 96 -7.90 10.33 -20.81
C GLU A 96 -6.86 9.83 -19.79
N LYS A 97 -5.60 10.28 -19.88
CA LYS A 97 -4.57 9.96 -18.87
C LYS A 97 -4.97 10.48 -17.48
N ALA A 98 -5.65 11.62 -17.39
CA ALA A 98 -6.15 12.13 -16.13
C ALA A 98 -7.19 11.19 -15.49
N LEU A 99 -8.04 10.52 -16.28
CA LEU A 99 -8.98 9.51 -15.78
C LEU A 99 -8.26 8.23 -15.31
N LEU A 100 -7.16 7.84 -15.96
CA LEU A 100 -6.27 6.81 -15.39
C LEU A 100 -5.69 7.27 -14.04
N GLY A 101 -5.28 8.53 -13.95
CA GLY A 101 -4.85 9.16 -12.69
C GLY A 101 -5.93 9.09 -11.60
N LEU A 102 -7.19 9.33 -11.95
CA LEU A 102 -8.32 9.20 -11.02
C LEU A 102 -8.44 7.76 -10.48
N ILE A 103 -8.29 6.74 -11.33
CA ILE A 103 -8.34 5.34 -10.90
C ILE A 103 -7.20 5.04 -9.90
N TRP A 104 -5.99 5.53 -10.18
CA TRP A 104 -4.87 5.44 -9.24
C TRP A 104 -5.13 6.21 -7.94
N MET A 105 -5.74 7.39 -8.01
CA MET A 105 -6.11 8.16 -6.83
C MET A 105 -7.11 7.41 -5.96
N ILE A 106 -8.15 6.82 -6.55
CA ILE A 106 -9.14 5.99 -5.85
C ILE A 106 -8.43 4.87 -5.08
N GLU A 107 -7.55 4.12 -5.75
CA GLU A 107 -6.81 3.03 -5.11
C GLU A 107 -5.90 3.53 -3.98
N GLY A 108 -5.19 4.65 -4.19
CA GLY A 108 -4.35 5.28 -3.19
C GLY A 108 -5.12 5.67 -1.93
N PHE A 109 -6.31 6.26 -2.08
CA PHE A 109 -7.18 6.62 -0.97
C PHE A 109 -7.81 5.40 -0.28
N ILE A 110 -8.11 4.33 -1.01
CA ILE A 110 -8.56 3.06 -0.42
C ILE A 110 -7.47 2.47 0.48
N HIS A 111 -6.22 2.44 0.00
CA HIS A 111 -5.09 2.00 0.84
C HIS A 111 -4.90 2.94 2.03
N GLY A 112 -4.95 4.25 1.81
CA GLY A 112 -4.97 5.31 2.82
C GLY A 112 -5.92 4.99 3.98
N ARG A 113 -7.19 4.77 3.66
CA ARG A 113 -8.23 4.43 4.63
C ARG A 113 -7.94 3.13 5.37
N LYS A 114 -7.57 2.07 4.66
CA LYS A 114 -7.26 0.76 5.26
C LYS A 114 -6.16 0.87 6.32
N PHE A 115 -5.01 1.47 5.99
CA PHE A 115 -3.90 1.51 6.94
C PHE A 115 -4.15 2.51 8.07
N GLN A 116 -4.82 3.64 7.82
CA GLN A 116 -5.08 4.63 8.86
C GLN A 116 -6.05 4.09 9.91
N TYR A 117 -7.10 3.39 9.48
CA TYR A 117 -8.02 2.73 10.42
C TYR A 117 -7.36 1.55 11.14
N ALA A 118 -6.51 0.78 10.46
CA ALA A 118 -5.74 -0.28 11.10
C ALA A 118 -4.77 0.28 12.17
N ALA A 119 -4.10 1.40 11.86
CA ALA A 119 -3.24 2.12 12.80
C ALA A 119 -4.02 2.50 14.06
N LYS A 120 -5.09 3.28 13.87
CA LYS A 120 -5.89 3.85 14.95
C LYS A 120 -6.61 2.81 15.81
N LEU A 121 -7.15 1.75 15.20
CA LEU A 121 -8.03 0.81 15.89
C LEU A 121 -7.32 -0.44 16.42
N THR A 122 -6.14 -0.78 15.89
CA THR A 122 -5.50 -2.05 16.20
C THR A 122 -4.02 -1.90 16.51
N ILE A 123 -3.25 -1.22 15.65
CA ILE A 123 -1.80 -1.19 15.80
C ILE A 123 -1.37 -0.29 16.95
N ASP A 124 -1.84 0.95 17.01
CA ASP A 124 -1.41 1.90 18.04
C ASP A 124 -1.78 1.41 19.45
N PRO A 125 -3.02 0.95 19.73
CA PRO A 125 -3.37 0.44 21.05
C PRO A 125 -2.55 -0.78 21.48
N GLU A 126 -2.26 -1.69 20.54
CA GLU A 126 -1.46 -2.89 20.83
C GLU A 126 0.02 -2.54 21.02
N MET A 127 0.55 -1.59 20.25
CA MET A 127 1.90 -1.07 20.42
C MET A 127 2.05 -0.39 21.79
N ASP A 128 1.08 0.44 22.20
CA ASP A 128 1.05 1.10 23.51
C ASP A 128 1.00 0.08 24.65
N ARG A 129 0.22 -1.00 24.47
CA ARG A 129 0.14 -2.11 25.43
C ARG A 129 1.48 -2.82 25.57
N VAL A 130 2.11 -3.18 24.45
CA VAL A 130 3.41 -3.85 24.41
C VAL A 130 4.50 -2.95 25.00
N TRP A 131 4.48 -1.67 24.66
CA TRP A 131 5.39 -0.65 25.18
C TRP A 131 5.26 -0.50 26.70
N SER A 132 4.03 -0.42 27.20
CA SER A 132 3.77 -0.30 28.63
C SER A 132 4.22 -1.54 29.40
N LYS A 133 4.02 -2.74 28.84
CA LYS A 133 4.55 -4.00 29.42
C LYS A 133 6.08 -3.97 29.47
N MET A 134 6.73 -3.56 28.38
CA MET A 134 8.20 -3.49 28.32
C MET A 134 8.75 -2.49 29.35
N ARG A 135 8.12 -1.31 29.50
CA ARG A 135 8.51 -0.34 30.54
C ARG A 135 8.37 -0.89 31.95
N ALA A 136 7.28 -1.62 32.23
CA ALA A 136 7.10 -2.26 33.53
C ALA A 136 8.20 -3.30 33.81
N GLU A 137 8.56 -4.10 32.81
CA GLU A 137 9.65 -5.07 32.91
C GLU A 137 11.03 -4.41 33.10
N MET A 138 11.31 -3.34 32.35
CA MET A 138 12.51 -2.51 32.55
C MET A 138 12.61 -1.98 33.98
N ALA A 139 11.50 -1.48 34.53
CA ALA A 139 11.44 -0.97 35.89
C ALA A 139 11.63 -2.08 36.94
N THR A 140 11.07 -3.26 36.72
CA THR A 140 11.25 -4.43 37.59
C THR A 140 12.72 -4.87 37.62
N LEU A 141 13.33 -5.06 36.45
CA LEU A 141 14.74 -5.48 36.34
C LEU A 141 15.71 -4.44 36.94
N ALA A 142 15.43 -3.15 36.76
CA ALA A 142 16.22 -2.10 37.39
C ALA A 142 16.13 -2.16 38.93
N LYS A 143 14.92 -2.36 39.49
CA LYS A 143 14.72 -2.46 40.94
C LYS A 143 15.33 -3.72 41.55
N GLU A 144 15.35 -4.83 40.83
CA GLU A 144 15.97 -6.08 41.31
C GLU A 144 17.48 -5.92 41.58
N VAL A 145 18.17 -5.10 40.78
CA VAL A 145 19.58 -4.76 41.00
C VAL A 145 19.78 -3.86 42.22
N GLU A 146 18.87 -2.90 42.44
CA GLU A 146 18.92 -2.01 43.60
C GLU A 146 18.65 -2.77 44.92
N ILE A 147 17.69 -3.71 44.91
CA ILE A 147 17.31 -4.53 46.07
C ILE A 147 18.29 -5.68 46.31
N SER A 148 19.10 -6.05 45.31
CA SER A 148 20.24 -6.93 45.46
C SER A 148 21.54 -6.12 45.55
N PRO A 149 21.74 -5.27 46.59
CA PRO A 149 23.08 -4.79 46.85
C PRO A 149 23.85 -6.05 47.19
N SER A 150 24.78 -6.40 46.31
CA SER A 150 25.76 -7.43 46.51
C SER A 150 26.10 -7.50 48.01
N THR A 151 25.77 -8.62 48.65
CA THR A 151 26.44 -9.11 49.85
C THR A 151 27.91 -9.28 49.49
N VAL A 152 28.60 -8.16 49.31
CA VAL A 152 30.05 -8.05 49.38
C VAL A 152 30.33 -8.10 50.87
N THR A 153 30.42 -9.31 51.41
CA THR A 153 31.25 -9.53 52.58
C THR A 153 32.68 -9.23 52.11
N PRO A 154 33.34 -8.16 52.58
CA PRO A 154 34.73 -7.93 52.22
C PRO A 154 35.56 -8.91 53.06
N GLY A 155 35.87 -10.10 52.53
CA GLY A 155 36.85 -10.97 53.18
C GLY A 155 36.78 -12.50 53.03
N GLN A 156 36.01 -13.09 52.10
CA GLN A 156 36.11 -14.55 51.89
C GLN A 156 36.43 -14.92 50.45
N LEU A 157 37.70 -15.27 50.24
CA LEU A 157 38.20 -16.03 49.10
C LEU A 157 37.45 -17.38 49.02
N PRO A 158 36.81 -17.74 47.90
CA PRO A 158 36.38 -19.11 47.68
C PRO A 158 37.58 -19.90 47.16
N LEU A 159 38.36 -20.45 48.10
CA LEU A 159 39.29 -21.54 47.82
C LEU A 159 38.45 -22.83 47.79
N GLY A 160 38.02 -23.28 46.61
CA GLY A 160 37.12 -24.44 46.52
C GLY A 160 36.95 -25.03 45.13
N SER A 161 37.87 -25.93 44.78
CA SER A 161 37.73 -27.05 43.82
C SER A 161 37.19 -26.75 42.42
N GLN A 162 38.11 -26.54 41.47
CA GLN A 162 37.87 -26.92 40.08
C GLN A 162 37.87 -28.45 39.94
N PRO A 163 36.87 -29.06 39.29
CA PRO A 163 37.01 -30.39 38.71
C PRO A 163 37.69 -30.26 37.34
N THR A 164 38.85 -30.88 37.21
CA THR A 164 39.57 -31.15 35.97
C THR A 164 38.66 -31.82 34.94
N PRO A 165 38.55 -31.31 33.68
CA PRO A 165 37.84 -32.02 32.63
C PRO A 165 38.65 -33.25 32.17
N PRO A 166 37.99 -34.39 31.90
CA PRO A 166 38.66 -35.60 31.42
C PRO A 166 39.13 -35.41 29.98
N MET A 167 40.44 -35.59 29.77
CA MET A 167 41.04 -35.70 28.45
C MET A 167 40.60 -37.00 27.76
N LEU A 168 40.38 -36.95 26.43
CA LEU A 168 40.67 -37.97 25.39
C LEU A 168 39.97 -37.56 24.05
N PRO A 169 40.31 -38.13 22.88
CA PRO A 169 41.52 -37.90 22.09
C PRO A 169 41.20 -37.29 20.70
N SER A 170 42.18 -36.66 20.07
CA SER A 170 42.09 -36.20 18.67
C SER A 170 42.04 -37.38 17.68
N PRO A 171 41.39 -37.23 16.52
CA PRO A 171 41.81 -37.89 15.29
C PRO A 171 42.54 -36.88 14.40
N ALA A 172 43.84 -37.14 14.22
CA ALA A 172 44.57 -36.68 13.05
C ALA A 172 44.23 -37.61 11.87
N SER A 173 43.91 -37.04 10.70
CA SER A 173 44.56 -37.41 9.44
C SER A 173 43.96 -36.73 8.21
N ILE A 174 44.85 -36.00 7.52
CA ILE A 174 45.11 -36.07 6.08
C ILE A 174 44.24 -35.19 5.13
N ALA A 175 44.87 -34.06 4.82
CA ALA A 175 44.86 -33.11 3.68
C ALA A 175 44.44 -33.62 2.27
N PRO A 176 44.54 -32.82 1.17
CA PRO A 176 44.80 -31.37 1.02
C PRO A 176 43.84 -30.66 0.01
N SER A 177 43.88 -29.32 -0.06
CA SER A 177 44.32 -28.58 -1.28
C SER A 177 43.90 -27.09 -1.30
N ASN A 178 44.88 -26.27 -1.67
CA ASN A 178 44.81 -24.94 -2.28
C ASN A 178 44.58 -23.70 -1.39
N SER A 179 45.69 -23.26 -0.80
CA SER A 179 46.03 -21.84 -0.63
C SER A 179 47.24 -21.49 -1.51
N ALA A 180 47.08 -20.57 -2.46
CA ALA A 180 48.17 -19.77 -3.02
C ALA A 180 47.60 -18.65 -3.91
N ASN A 181 47.63 -17.40 -3.43
CA ASN A 181 48.42 -16.34 -4.06
C ASN A 181 48.24 -14.99 -3.34
N SER A 182 49.29 -14.60 -2.62
CA SER A 182 49.72 -13.21 -2.44
C SER A 182 50.49 -12.82 -3.73
N THR A 183 50.43 -11.61 -4.27
CA THR A 183 51.29 -10.45 -3.93
C THR A 183 51.04 -9.27 -4.91
N PRO A 184 51.56 -8.06 -4.61
CA PRO A 184 51.05 -6.73 -5.02
C PRO A 184 51.87 -6.06 -6.15
N ILE A 185 51.86 -4.70 -6.23
CA ILE A 185 52.65 -3.74 -7.09
C ILE A 185 51.83 -3.24 -8.31
N ASN A 186 51.76 -1.98 -8.80
CA ASN A 186 52.45 -0.66 -8.68
C ASN A 186 51.47 0.44 -9.19
N ASN A 187 51.38 1.62 -8.58
CA ASN A 187 51.94 2.95 -8.95
C ASN A 187 51.52 3.69 -10.24
N ARG A 188 51.13 4.97 -9.99
CA ARG A 188 51.35 6.24 -10.76
C ARG A 188 50.49 6.46 -12.01
N ALA A 189 50.05 7.68 -12.36
CA ALA A 189 50.11 9.03 -11.80
C ALA A 189 49.16 9.95 -12.60
N SER A 190 48.67 11.04 -12.01
CA SER A 190 48.78 12.42 -12.55
C SER A 190 47.61 13.30 -12.05
N GLY A 191 47.94 14.41 -11.38
CA GLY A 191 47.01 15.52 -11.14
C GLY A 191 47.10 16.20 -9.77
N THR A 192 48.03 17.13 -9.60
CA THR A 192 48.03 18.22 -8.58
C THR A 192 48.36 19.53 -9.33
N PRO A 193 48.19 20.75 -8.77
CA PRO A 193 47.91 21.11 -7.36
C PRO A 193 46.82 22.18 -7.15
N SER A 194 46.39 22.37 -5.89
CA SER A 194 46.30 23.72 -5.31
C SER A 194 46.46 23.68 -3.80
N THR A 195 47.47 24.42 -3.37
CA THR A 195 47.92 24.79 -2.03
C THR A 195 46.91 25.64 -1.27
N ALA A 196 46.64 25.29 -0.01
CA ALA A 196 46.44 26.27 1.05
C ALA A 196 46.82 25.67 2.41
N SER A 197 47.75 26.35 3.06
CA SER A 197 48.25 26.19 4.41
C SER A 197 47.14 26.29 5.47
N ASN A 198 47.13 25.41 6.47
CA ASN A 198 46.99 25.84 7.86
C ASN A 198 47.30 24.75 8.91
N THR A 199 48.21 25.12 9.81
CA THR A 199 48.26 24.87 11.25
C THR A 199 47.78 23.54 11.81
N GLY A 200 48.73 22.81 12.39
CA GLY A 200 48.55 21.52 13.05
C GLY A 200 47.56 21.53 14.20
N ASN A 201 46.93 20.37 14.36
CA ASN A 201 46.28 19.93 15.59
C ASN A 201 46.66 18.46 15.85
N PRO A 202 46.74 18.05 17.13
CA PRO A 202 47.32 16.78 17.50
C PRO A 202 46.43 15.59 17.14
N SER A 203 47.11 14.51 16.78
CA SER A 203 46.61 13.15 16.59
C SER A 203 45.71 12.71 17.75
N VAL A 204 44.40 12.61 17.48
CA VAL A 204 43.44 11.88 18.34
C VAL A 204 43.68 10.38 18.13
N PRO A 205 43.95 9.58 19.18
CA PRO A 205 44.10 8.13 19.03
C PRO A 205 42.76 7.51 18.58
N PRO A 206 42.79 6.41 17.81
CA PRO A 206 41.59 5.72 17.39
C PRO A 206 40.78 5.26 18.62
N ARG A 207 39.50 5.65 18.69
CA ARG A 207 38.58 5.18 19.73
C ARG A 207 38.54 3.64 19.70
N PRO A 208 38.66 2.95 20.84
CA PRO A 208 38.39 1.53 20.89
C PRO A 208 36.93 1.29 20.48
N VAL A 209 36.72 0.36 19.55
CA VAL A 209 35.40 -0.20 19.26
C VAL A 209 34.96 -0.90 20.53
N TYR A 210 34.10 -0.24 21.30
CA TYR A 210 33.58 -0.77 22.55
C TYR A 210 32.59 -1.89 22.21
N THR A 211 33.02 -3.14 22.32
CA THR A 211 32.16 -4.34 22.26
C THR A 211 31.39 -4.53 23.58
N GLY A 212 30.96 -3.44 24.21
CA GLY A 212 30.28 -3.43 25.49
C GLY A 212 28.77 -3.70 25.37
N PRO A 213 28.11 -4.04 26.49
CA PRO A 213 26.74 -4.52 26.54
C PRO A 213 25.76 -3.49 25.94
N LEU A 214 24.67 -3.99 25.33
CA LEU A 214 23.57 -3.23 24.74
C LEU A 214 23.21 -2.01 25.59
N ALA A 215 23.71 -0.84 25.21
CA ALA A 215 23.37 0.40 25.89
C ALA A 215 21.92 0.75 25.56
N LEU A 216 21.10 0.92 26.60
CA LEU A 216 19.74 1.40 26.44
C LEU A 216 19.77 2.76 25.71
N PRO A 217 18.97 2.96 24.63
CA PRO A 217 18.94 4.23 23.91
C PRO A 217 18.69 5.42 24.83
N ALA A 218 19.40 6.53 24.61
CA ALA A 218 19.39 7.69 25.51
C ALA A 218 17.97 8.26 25.79
N HIS A 219 17.08 8.18 24.80
CA HIS A 219 15.68 8.64 24.94
C HIS A 219 14.83 7.74 25.87
N LEU A 220 15.31 6.56 26.22
CA LEU A 220 14.65 5.64 27.16
C LEU A 220 15.15 5.76 28.59
N LEU A 221 16.27 6.44 28.83
CA LEU A 221 16.80 6.68 30.17
C LEU A 221 15.79 7.42 31.09
N PRO A 222 15.07 8.45 30.63
CA PRO A 222 14.07 9.12 31.46
C PRO A 222 12.85 8.26 31.82
N GLN A 223 12.69 7.08 31.20
CA GLN A 223 11.60 6.15 31.49
C GLN A 223 11.94 5.20 32.64
N LEU A 224 13.20 5.17 33.08
CA LEU A 224 13.61 4.35 34.22
C LEU A 224 13.22 5.02 35.54
N PRO A 225 12.82 4.24 36.56
CA PRO A 225 12.64 4.79 37.89
C PRO A 225 13.98 5.32 38.43
N ASN A 226 13.93 6.46 39.12
CA ASN A 226 15.06 6.91 39.95
C ASN A 226 15.31 5.92 41.08
N CYS A 227 16.53 5.94 41.62
CA CYS A 227 16.88 5.21 42.83
C CYS A 227 16.00 5.66 44.01
N ALA A 228 15.93 4.85 45.07
CA ALA A 228 15.13 5.12 46.28
C ALA A 228 15.55 6.40 47.01
N ASP A 229 16.80 6.83 46.85
CA ASP A 229 17.35 8.09 47.38
C ASP A 229 17.07 9.32 46.48
N GLY A 230 16.38 9.11 45.34
CA GLY A 230 16.07 10.13 44.35
C GLY A 230 17.21 10.39 43.36
N SER A 231 18.32 9.65 43.41
CA SER A 231 19.42 9.78 42.46
C SER A 231 19.03 9.29 41.05
N PRO A 232 19.72 9.75 40.00
CA PRO A 232 19.54 9.15 38.66
C PRO A 232 19.91 7.66 38.67
N PRO A 233 19.34 6.86 37.73
CA PRO A 233 19.60 5.42 37.64
C PRO A 233 21.11 5.12 37.53
N THR A 234 21.58 4.13 38.31
CA THR A 234 22.98 3.71 38.26
C THR A 234 23.28 2.97 36.93
N PRO A 235 24.56 2.90 36.49
CA PRO A 235 24.93 2.17 35.29
C PRO A 235 24.49 0.70 35.29
N GLU A 236 24.45 0.06 36.47
CA GLU A 236 24.02 -1.35 36.62
C GLU A 236 22.51 -1.51 36.42
N MET A 237 21.70 -0.57 36.95
CA MET A 237 20.26 -0.52 36.70
C MET A 237 19.95 -0.32 35.22
N VAL A 238 20.69 0.58 34.55
CA VAL A 238 20.54 0.82 33.10
C VAL A 238 20.89 -0.45 32.32
N ALA A 239 21.97 -1.14 32.68
CA ALA A 239 22.37 -2.39 32.04
C ALA A 239 21.37 -3.53 32.29
N ALA A 240 20.71 -3.58 33.45
CA ALA A 240 19.66 -4.56 33.74
C ALA A 240 18.37 -4.24 32.98
N ALA A 241 17.94 -2.99 32.96
CA ALA A 241 16.76 -2.56 32.20
C ALA A 241 16.92 -2.80 30.69
N ALA A 242 18.14 -2.66 30.15
CA ALA A 242 18.44 -2.97 28.75
C ALA A 242 18.22 -4.46 28.38
N LYS A 243 18.07 -5.35 29.37
CA LYS A 243 17.74 -6.76 29.16
C LYS A 243 16.24 -7.03 29.05
N ALA A 244 15.38 -6.03 29.32
CA ALA A 244 13.95 -6.19 29.17
C ALA A 244 13.60 -6.53 27.72
N THR A 245 12.81 -7.58 27.51
CA THR A 245 12.42 -8.01 26.17
C THR A 245 10.93 -8.28 26.12
N THR A 246 10.29 -7.88 25.03
CA THR A 246 8.88 -8.17 24.81
C THR A 246 8.69 -8.89 23.48
N THR A 247 7.79 -9.86 23.45
CA THR A 247 7.49 -10.67 22.27
C THR A 247 6.23 -10.17 21.59
N PHE A 248 6.29 -10.01 20.28
CA PHE A 248 5.10 -9.76 19.46
C PHE A 248 4.43 -11.08 19.06
N GLY A 249 3.10 -11.13 19.18
CA GLY A 249 2.33 -12.26 18.67
C GLY A 249 2.27 -12.27 17.13
N PRO A 250 2.11 -13.44 16.49
CA PRO A 250 2.13 -13.56 15.03
C PRO A 250 1.05 -12.71 14.32
N VAL A 251 -0.13 -12.57 14.94
CA VAL A 251 -1.23 -11.75 14.40
C VAL A 251 -0.84 -10.27 14.35
N PHE A 252 -0.21 -9.76 15.41
CA PHE A 252 0.24 -8.37 15.46
C PHE A 252 1.39 -8.11 14.48
N THR A 253 2.36 -9.03 14.40
CA THR A 253 3.44 -8.94 13.42
C THR A 253 2.92 -8.93 11.98
N PHE A 254 1.91 -9.76 11.69
CA PHE A 254 1.24 -9.73 10.40
C PHE A 254 0.52 -8.39 10.16
N GLY A 255 -0.17 -7.86 11.17
CA GLY A 255 -0.80 -6.54 11.11
C GLY A 255 0.19 -5.41 10.79
N LEU A 256 1.37 -5.40 11.42
CA LEU A 256 2.45 -4.45 11.12
C LEU A 256 2.95 -4.58 9.67
N LYS A 257 3.11 -5.81 9.17
CA LYS A 257 3.48 -6.06 7.77
C LYS A 257 2.41 -5.50 6.82
N GLU A 258 1.14 -5.75 7.09
CA GLU A 258 0.04 -5.24 6.27
C GLU A 258 -0.07 -3.72 6.32
N GLN A 259 0.16 -3.09 7.49
CA GLN A 259 0.19 -1.64 7.61
C GLN A 259 1.32 -1.03 6.78
N SER A 260 2.53 -1.58 6.88
CA SER A 260 3.68 -1.15 6.08
C SER A 260 3.42 -1.32 4.58
N GLY A 261 2.87 -2.48 4.18
CA GLY A 261 2.48 -2.73 2.79
C GLY A 261 1.41 -1.77 2.28
N GLY A 262 0.42 -1.43 3.11
CA GLY A 262 -0.62 -0.46 2.79
C GLY A 262 -0.07 0.95 2.56
N ILE A 263 0.90 1.39 3.36
CA ILE A 263 1.57 2.70 3.18
C ILE A 263 2.33 2.73 1.85
N VAL A 264 3.12 1.69 1.56
CA VAL A 264 3.88 1.60 0.29
C VAL A 264 2.95 1.56 -0.91
N ALA A 265 1.85 0.80 -0.82
CA ALA A 265 0.85 0.73 -1.90
C ALA A 265 0.16 2.08 -2.12
N ALA A 266 -0.24 2.79 -1.05
CA ALA A 266 -0.83 4.11 -1.15
C ALA A 266 0.15 5.11 -1.80
N ALA A 267 1.40 5.13 -1.35
CA ALA A 267 2.44 6.01 -1.89
C ALA A 267 2.67 5.74 -3.39
N TYR A 268 2.80 4.46 -3.78
CA TYR A 268 2.95 4.08 -5.18
C TYR A 268 1.77 4.55 -6.05
N CYS A 269 0.53 4.33 -5.59
CA CYS A 269 -0.66 4.76 -6.32
C CYS A 269 -0.72 6.28 -6.46
N MET A 270 -0.41 7.03 -5.40
CA MET A 270 -0.39 8.49 -5.45
C MET A 270 0.73 9.02 -6.35
N GLU A 271 1.89 8.36 -6.39
CA GLU A 271 2.97 8.71 -7.31
C GLU A 271 2.53 8.54 -8.77
N GLN A 272 1.86 7.43 -9.12
CA GLN A 272 1.33 7.22 -10.47
C GLN A 272 0.23 8.22 -10.81
N CYS A 273 -0.67 8.50 -9.87
CA CYS A 273 -1.73 9.48 -10.01
C CYS A 273 -1.18 10.88 -10.36
N GLN A 274 -0.27 11.41 -9.53
CA GLN A 274 0.18 12.80 -9.63
C GLN A 274 0.91 13.13 -10.94
N ARG A 275 1.48 12.11 -11.61
CA ARG A 275 2.10 12.25 -12.93
C ARG A 275 1.12 12.66 -14.01
N VAL A 276 -0.15 12.24 -13.90
CA VAL A 276 -1.16 12.42 -14.95
C VAL A 276 -2.39 13.19 -14.49
N LEU A 277 -2.68 13.23 -13.19
CA LEU A 277 -3.79 13.96 -12.58
C LEU A 277 -3.24 14.93 -11.52
N ASN A 278 -3.20 16.20 -11.88
CA ASN A 278 -2.76 17.31 -11.04
C ASN A 278 -3.53 18.59 -11.42
N LEU A 279 -3.39 19.66 -10.63
CA LEU A 279 -4.13 20.90 -10.83
C LEU A 279 -3.94 21.52 -12.23
N PRO A 280 -2.71 21.61 -12.80
CA PRO A 280 -2.53 22.04 -14.19
C PRO A 280 -3.29 21.20 -15.21
N THR A 281 -3.25 19.86 -15.12
CA THR A 281 -4.02 18.97 -16.00
C THR A 281 -5.52 19.24 -15.87
N MET A 282 -6.02 19.38 -14.63
CA MET A 282 -7.43 19.70 -14.38
C MET A 282 -7.84 21.04 -15.00
N ALA A 283 -7.08 22.11 -14.77
CA ALA A 283 -7.37 23.42 -15.35
C ALA A 283 -7.44 23.41 -16.88
N ARG A 284 -6.59 22.58 -17.52
CA ARG A 284 -6.51 22.50 -18.98
C ARG A 284 -7.57 21.60 -19.62
N HIS A 285 -7.86 20.47 -18.99
CA HIS A 285 -8.65 19.40 -19.61
C HIS A 285 -10.01 19.16 -18.94
N TYR A 286 -10.21 19.68 -17.73
CA TYR A 286 -11.44 19.62 -16.95
C TYR A 286 -11.75 20.99 -16.33
N PRO A 287 -11.79 22.08 -17.13
CA PRO A 287 -11.94 23.44 -16.61
C PRO A 287 -13.21 23.65 -15.78
N ALA A 288 -14.33 22.98 -16.09
CA ALA A 288 -15.55 23.14 -15.32
C ALA A 288 -15.41 22.48 -13.93
N THR A 289 -14.89 21.25 -13.89
CA THR A 289 -14.58 20.54 -12.63
C THR A 289 -13.53 21.30 -11.82
N PHE A 290 -12.49 21.81 -12.47
CA PHE A 290 -11.44 22.61 -11.84
C PHE A 290 -12.00 23.90 -11.20
N ALA A 291 -12.86 24.63 -11.91
CA ALA A 291 -13.46 25.85 -11.37
C ALA A 291 -14.31 25.56 -10.12
N ARG A 292 -15.09 24.47 -10.11
CA ARG A 292 -15.85 24.02 -8.92
C ARG A 292 -14.94 23.70 -7.74
N MET A 293 -13.77 23.11 -8.00
CA MET A 293 -12.80 22.76 -6.96
C MET A 293 -12.05 23.96 -6.40
N MET A 294 -11.66 24.92 -7.23
CA MET A 294 -10.89 26.08 -6.80
C MET A 294 -11.77 27.18 -6.21
N GLY A 295 -13.04 27.24 -6.60
CA GLY A 295 -14.03 28.18 -6.09
C GLY A 295 -14.77 27.71 -4.84
N THR A 296 -14.39 26.57 -4.26
CA THR A 296 -15.09 26.02 -3.11
C THR A 296 -14.83 26.80 -1.83
N SER A 297 -15.86 26.91 -1.01
CA SER A 297 -15.82 27.37 0.38
C SER A 297 -15.69 26.21 1.38
N LEU A 298 -15.77 24.96 0.90
CA LEU A 298 -15.74 23.75 1.71
C LEU A 298 -14.33 23.44 2.22
N ALA A 299 -14.27 22.85 3.40
CA ALA A 299 -13.07 22.30 4.01
C ALA A 299 -12.97 20.78 3.80
N ALA A 300 -11.75 20.26 3.94
CA ALA A 300 -11.47 18.83 3.76
C ALA A 300 -12.33 17.89 4.63
N HIS A 301 -12.78 18.35 5.80
CA HIS A 301 -13.60 17.58 6.74
C HIS A 301 -15.11 17.72 6.52
N GLU A 302 -15.55 18.64 5.65
CA GLU A 302 -16.95 18.86 5.30
C GLU A 302 -17.41 17.88 4.21
N GLU A 303 -16.89 16.65 4.27
CA GLU A 303 -17.26 15.53 3.42
C GLU A 303 -18.61 14.96 3.90
N HIS A 304 -19.65 15.80 3.86
CA HIS A 304 -21.03 15.46 4.20
C HIS A 304 -21.74 14.97 2.95
N GLU A 305 -22.39 13.80 3.01
CA GLU A 305 -23.04 13.08 1.88
C GLU A 305 -23.54 14.02 0.78
N PRO A 306 -22.66 14.34 -0.18
CA PRO A 306 -23.03 15.18 -1.31
C PRO A 306 -23.71 14.26 -2.31
N ASP A 307 -24.80 14.72 -2.91
CA ASP A 307 -25.44 13.98 -3.98
C ASP A 307 -24.39 13.75 -5.09
N ILE A 308 -24.02 12.49 -5.30
CA ILE A 308 -22.99 12.12 -6.27
C ILE A 308 -23.42 12.53 -7.68
N GLU A 309 -24.72 12.69 -7.93
CA GLU A 309 -25.23 13.13 -9.21
C GLU A 309 -25.31 14.66 -9.35
N ASP A 310 -24.94 15.43 -8.31
CA ASP A 310 -24.94 16.90 -8.33
C ASP A 310 -23.91 17.48 -9.32
N GLU A 311 -24.44 18.14 -10.34
CA GLU A 311 -23.68 18.76 -11.42
C GLU A 311 -23.23 20.18 -11.10
N GLU A 312 -23.86 20.84 -10.13
CA GLU A 312 -23.71 22.28 -9.86
C GLU A 312 -23.09 22.56 -8.48
N GLY A 313 -23.10 21.58 -7.57
CA GLY A 313 -22.54 21.72 -6.23
C GLY A 313 -21.04 22.03 -6.19
N GLU A 314 -20.61 22.58 -5.07
CA GLU A 314 -19.19 22.79 -4.80
C GLU A 314 -18.42 21.46 -4.74
N LEU A 315 -17.15 21.49 -5.13
CA LEU A 315 -16.26 20.33 -5.06
C LEU A 315 -15.01 20.71 -4.27
N PHE A 316 -14.42 19.76 -3.57
CA PHE A 316 -13.14 19.99 -2.90
C PHE A 316 -12.04 19.15 -3.55
N TRP A 317 -10.86 19.74 -3.75
CA TRP A 317 -9.70 18.99 -4.23
C TRP A 317 -9.25 17.99 -3.16
N PRO A 318 -9.20 16.68 -3.45
CA PRO A 318 -8.87 15.68 -2.44
C PRO A 318 -7.54 15.98 -1.74
N GLY A 319 -7.56 15.89 -0.41
CA GLY A 319 -6.39 16.14 0.44
C GLY A 319 -5.35 15.02 0.40
N GLN A 320 -4.68 14.79 1.53
CA GLN A 320 -3.69 13.72 1.63
C GLN A 320 -4.37 12.40 2.02
N CYS A 321 -4.21 11.35 1.21
CA CYS A 321 -4.79 10.02 1.49
C CYS A 321 -4.35 9.42 2.84
N ILE A 322 -3.24 9.87 3.42
CA ILE A 322 -2.70 9.40 4.70
C ILE A 322 -3.64 9.68 5.89
N THR A 323 -4.56 10.63 5.75
CA THR A 323 -5.55 10.91 6.79
C THR A 323 -6.64 9.85 6.88
N GLY A 324 -6.75 8.96 5.89
CA GLY A 324 -7.80 7.95 5.77
C GLY A 324 -9.19 8.49 5.38
N GLU A 325 -9.29 9.80 5.12
CA GLU A 325 -10.50 10.51 4.72
C GLU A 325 -10.35 11.11 3.30
N GLY A 326 -11.44 11.63 2.72
CA GLY A 326 -11.41 12.28 1.40
C GLY A 326 -11.79 11.38 0.21
N ILE A 327 -12.20 10.12 0.45
CA ILE A 327 -12.66 9.23 -0.63
C ILE A 327 -13.93 9.76 -1.31
N GLY A 328 -14.87 10.31 -0.54
CA GLY A 328 -16.04 11.00 -1.05
C GLY A 328 -15.66 12.14 -1.99
N TRP A 329 -14.69 13.00 -1.61
CA TRP A 329 -14.17 14.05 -2.50
C TRP A 329 -13.57 13.48 -3.78
N VAL A 330 -12.78 12.39 -3.69
CA VAL A 330 -12.25 11.70 -4.88
C VAL A 330 -13.39 11.21 -5.77
N CYS A 331 -14.46 10.66 -5.19
CA CYS A 331 -15.61 10.15 -5.95
C CYS A 331 -16.40 11.26 -6.62
N LEU A 332 -16.67 12.38 -5.93
CA LEU A 332 -17.36 13.53 -6.52
C LEU A 332 -16.55 14.17 -7.63
N MET A 333 -15.26 14.41 -7.40
CA MET A 333 -14.33 14.89 -8.43
C MET A 333 -14.33 13.94 -9.61
N GLY A 334 -14.24 12.62 -9.36
CA GLY A 334 -14.25 11.61 -10.39
C GLY A 334 -15.53 11.61 -11.22
N LYS A 335 -16.69 11.75 -10.57
CA LYS A 335 -17.98 11.84 -11.26
C LYS A 335 -18.08 13.10 -12.11
N ALA A 336 -17.66 14.26 -11.58
CA ALA A 336 -17.63 15.51 -12.33
C ALA A 336 -16.70 15.43 -13.56
N MET A 337 -15.49 14.85 -13.40
CA MET A 337 -14.58 14.60 -14.51
C MET A 337 -15.22 13.72 -15.59
N ILE A 338 -15.86 12.62 -15.19
CA ILE A 338 -16.53 11.69 -16.12
C ILE A 338 -17.67 12.38 -16.87
N LYS A 339 -18.51 13.17 -16.19
CA LYS A 339 -19.59 13.93 -16.83
C LYS A 339 -19.07 14.98 -17.80
N GLU A 340 -18.06 15.75 -17.40
CA GLU A 340 -17.44 16.79 -18.24
C GLU A 340 -16.79 16.19 -19.49
N PHE A 341 -16.03 15.11 -19.34
CA PHE A 341 -15.43 14.40 -20.47
C PHE A 341 -16.46 13.71 -21.36
N GLY A 342 -17.43 13.05 -20.72
CA GLY A 342 -18.47 12.29 -21.39
C GLY A 342 -19.37 13.14 -22.28
N ARG A 343 -19.61 14.40 -21.91
CA ARG A 343 -20.44 15.35 -22.66
C ARG A 343 -19.98 15.50 -24.11
N ASP A 344 -18.67 15.61 -24.35
CA ASP A 344 -18.10 15.86 -25.67
C ASP A 344 -18.21 14.65 -26.61
N ILE A 345 -18.32 13.45 -26.03
CA ILE A 345 -18.42 12.19 -26.78
C ILE A 345 -19.82 11.57 -26.71
N GLY A 346 -20.80 12.29 -26.15
CA GLY A 346 -22.20 11.84 -26.05
C GLY A 346 -22.44 10.68 -25.07
N TYR A 347 -21.59 10.53 -24.04
CA TYR A 347 -21.84 9.61 -22.93
C TYR A 347 -23.09 10.05 -22.16
N ARG A 348 -23.92 9.09 -21.75
CA ARG A 348 -25.24 9.32 -21.11
C ARG A 348 -25.39 8.65 -19.75
N GLY A 349 -24.30 8.16 -19.17
CA GLY A 349 -24.36 7.46 -17.89
C GLY A 349 -25.30 6.26 -17.93
N LEU A 350 -26.16 6.15 -16.90
CA LEU A 350 -27.11 5.05 -16.75
C LEU A 350 -28.16 4.97 -17.86
N GLU A 351 -28.47 6.07 -18.55
CA GLU A 351 -29.45 6.08 -19.64
C GLU A 351 -28.93 5.38 -20.92
N GLY A 352 -27.61 5.28 -21.07
CA GLY A 352 -26.98 4.68 -22.24
C GLY A 352 -26.55 3.22 -22.07
N VAL A 353 -26.85 2.59 -20.93
CA VAL A 353 -26.29 1.28 -20.58
C VAL A 353 -26.87 0.15 -21.43
N VAL A 354 -26.02 -0.80 -21.75
CA VAL A 354 -26.44 -2.10 -22.27
C VAL A 354 -27.06 -2.90 -21.12
N PRO A 355 -28.34 -3.28 -21.20
CA PRO A 355 -28.99 -4.04 -20.14
C PRO A 355 -28.39 -5.44 -20.06
N LYS A 356 -28.34 -5.99 -18.83
CA LYS A 356 -27.97 -7.39 -18.62
C LYS A 356 -29.10 -8.28 -19.17
N PRO A 357 -28.80 -9.31 -19.98
CA PRO A 357 -29.78 -10.27 -20.44
C PRO A 357 -30.56 -10.86 -19.26
N LYS A 358 -31.88 -10.96 -19.38
CA LYS A 358 -32.71 -11.61 -18.37
C LYS A 358 -32.46 -13.12 -18.41
N PRO A 359 -32.42 -13.82 -17.26
CA PRO A 359 -32.19 -15.27 -17.22
C PRO A 359 -33.20 -16.10 -18.04
N GLU A 360 -34.41 -15.58 -18.24
CA GLU A 360 -35.53 -16.31 -18.87
C GLU A 360 -35.43 -16.39 -20.40
N GLU A 361 -34.67 -15.50 -21.06
CA GLU A 361 -34.56 -15.46 -22.52
C GLU A 361 -33.51 -16.45 -23.09
N GLN A 362 -32.68 -17.06 -22.24
CA GLN A 362 -31.72 -18.08 -22.68
C GLN A 362 -32.33 -19.49 -22.80
N GLY A 363 -33.57 -19.69 -22.34
CA GLY A 363 -34.27 -20.98 -22.42
C GLY A 363 -35.27 -21.11 -23.57
N ALA A 364 -35.70 -20.01 -24.19
CA ALA A 364 -36.82 -20.02 -25.13
C ALA A 364 -36.43 -20.22 -26.61
N GLU A 365 -35.17 -20.04 -26.98
CA GLU A 365 -34.70 -20.24 -28.37
C GLU A 365 -34.10 -21.64 -28.63
N ALA A 366 -34.17 -22.56 -27.64
CA ALA A 366 -33.68 -23.94 -27.77
C ALA A 366 -34.80 -25.00 -27.91
N GLU A 367 -36.08 -24.61 -27.95
CA GLU A 367 -37.23 -25.51 -28.14
C GLU A 367 -37.84 -25.39 -29.55
N ASP A 368 -37.06 -25.65 -30.60
CA ASP A 368 -37.65 -26.12 -31.88
C ASP A 368 -36.68 -26.97 -32.71
N LYS A 369 -36.01 -27.93 -32.06
CA LYS A 369 -35.42 -29.10 -32.74
C LYS A 369 -35.66 -30.35 -31.90
N PRO A 370 -36.28 -31.41 -32.46
CA PRO A 370 -36.37 -32.68 -31.76
C PRO A 370 -34.97 -33.26 -31.58
N ALA A 371 -34.56 -33.42 -30.33
CA ALA A 371 -33.31 -34.04 -29.93
C ALA A 371 -33.41 -35.56 -30.11
N GLU A 372 -32.65 -36.08 -31.07
CA GLU A 372 -32.17 -37.46 -31.03
C GLU A 372 -30.99 -37.54 -30.04
N SER A 373 -30.99 -38.60 -29.25
CA SER A 373 -30.16 -38.85 -28.07
C SER A 373 -28.65 -38.68 -28.28
N ALA A 374 -27.95 -38.17 -27.27
CA ALA A 374 -26.86 -38.89 -26.60
C ALA A 374 -26.27 -38.11 -25.42
N ALA A 375 -25.91 -38.89 -24.41
CA ALA A 375 -25.31 -38.52 -23.13
C ALA A 375 -23.94 -37.84 -23.25
N GLY A 376 -23.61 -37.03 -22.24
CA GLY A 376 -22.24 -36.60 -21.98
C GLY A 376 -22.16 -35.30 -21.19
N THR A 377 -22.18 -35.38 -19.87
CA THR A 377 -21.79 -34.27 -18.98
C THR A 377 -20.28 -34.07 -19.07
N PRO A 378 -19.77 -32.84 -19.25
CA PRO A 378 -18.46 -32.50 -18.72
C PRO A 378 -18.56 -31.39 -17.66
N ALA A 379 -17.75 -31.59 -16.63
CA ALA A 379 -17.57 -30.71 -15.50
C ALA A 379 -17.12 -29.30 -15.93
N ILE A 380 -17.73 -28.29 -15.32
CA ILE A 380 -17.31 -26.90 -15.41
C ILE A 380 -15.96 -26.78 -14.71
N THR A 381 -14.91 -26.60 -15.50
CA THR A 381 -13.57 -26.26 -15.01
C THR A 381 -13.53 -24.74 -14.82
N VAL A 382 -13.42 -24.30 -13.57
CA VAL A 382 -13.21 -22.89 -13.22
C VAL A 382 -11.82 -22.46 -13.71
N PRO A 383 -11.68 -21.38 -14.50
CA PRO A 383 -10.37 -20.91 -14.91
C PRO A 383 -9.60 -20.36 -13.70
N GLN A 384 -8.41 -20.92 -13.51
CA GLN A 384 -7.45 -20.54 -12.50
C GLN A 384 -6.98 -19.10 -12.75
N VAL A 385 -7.17 -18.23 -11.76
CA VAL A 385 -6.67 -16.85 -11.75
C VAL A 385 -5.14 -16.88 -11.81
N PRO A 386 -4.47 -16.11 -12.70
CA PRO A 386 -3.03 -16.00 -12.70
C PRO A 386 -2.56 -15.43 -11.35
N GLY A 387 -1.59 -16.11 -10.72
CA GLY A 387 -0.99 -15.68 -9.47
C GLY A 387 -0.35 -14.28 -9.55
N PRO A 388 -0.01 -13.69 -8.39
CA PRO A 388 0.51 -12.34 -8.30
C PRO A 388 1.80 -12.18 -9.11
N ILE A 389 1.86 -11.08 -9.86
CA ILE A 389 3.03 -10.63 -10.63
C ILE A 389 4.20 -10.42 -9.64
N PRO A 390 5.40 -11.00 -9.88
CA PRO A 390 6.55 -10.78 -9.02
C PRO A 390 6.99 -9.31 -9.07
N ALA A 391 7.32 -8.76 -7.90
CA ALA A 391 7.85 -7.41 -7.75
C ALA A 391 9.12 -7.23 -8.61
N PRO A 392 9.34 -6.04 -9.20
CA PRO A 392 10.52 -5.78 -10.00
C PRO A 392 11.79 -5.90 -9.14
N ALA A 393 12.76 -6.66 -9.63
CA ALA A 393 14.07 -6.78 -9.02
C ALA A 393 14.75 -5.40 -8.98
N LEU A 394 15.09 -4.97 -7.76
CA LEU A 394 15.97 -3.83 -7.51
C LEU A 394 17.33 -4.09 -8.17
N VAL A 395 17.54 -3.50 -9.35
CA VAL A 395 18.85 -3.39 -9.97
C VAL A 395 19.64 -2.36 -9.17
N GLN A 396 20.53 -2.84 -8.30
CA GLN A 396 21.58 -2.00 -7.73
C GLN A 396 22.51 -1.56 -8.86
N ARG A 397 22.63 -0.25 -9.07
CA ARG A 397 23.67 0.38 -9.87
C ARG A 397 24.66 1.08 -8.96
#